data_AF-A0AAV2HLX7-F1
#
_entry.id   AF-A0AAV2HLX7-F1
#
_cell.length_a   1.000
_cell.length_b   1.000
_cell.length_c   1.000
_cell.angle_alpha   90.00
_cell.angle_beta   90.00
_cell.angle_gamma   90.00
#
_symmetry.space_group_name_H-M   'P 1'
#
loop_
_entity.id
_entity.type
_entity.pdbx_description
1 polymer ?
#
loop_
_entity_poly.entity_id
_entity_poly.type
_entity_poly.pdbx_seq_one_letter_code
_entity_poly.pdbx_strand_id
1 'polypeptide(L)'
;MEGLQLIGPSELYNLLQQGSSYSCLSDTNFLLLIDARNKEEYNASHILTAKKAPKNENGLFMIPYDAELECKVHVVVYDSNASSHTEESPATECAQLLWNSGSRNPVMILKGGYEEFSALYPFLRTQKIIFTPRELDDISPYPVEIVQGLLYLGNWHHGNAPHVQKNLKIRGHINCCIEAETFFPEPGPHLLHIQVEDDSSADLFSHFRSACDFIDLHFEEDFAVLVFGNLAISRPAAVIIAILIYHFKWTLEQAHNHVYKCSQKIRPNRGFIEQLSRWEEEILGSKKTDIDDQNFYI
;
A
#
# COMPACT_ATOMS: atom_id res chain seq x y z
N MET A 1 1.23 13.50 -21.28
CA MET A 1 2.03 14.74 -21.13
C MET A 1 3.34 14.37 -20.46
N GLU A 2 4.46 15.01 -20.82
CA GLU A 2 5.76 14.70 -20.23
C GLU A 2 5.74 14.96 -18.73
N GLY A 3 6.30 14.05 -17.93
CA GLY A 3 6.41 14.19 -16.47
C GLY A 3 5.14 13.94 -15.65
N LEU A 4 4.03 13.52 -16.27
CA LEU A 4 2.81 13.14 -15.57
C LEU A 4 2.61 11.62 -15.62
N GLN A 5 2.16 11.05 -14.50
CA GLN A 5 1.82 9.62 -14.39
C GLN A 5 0.41 9.48 -13.82
N LEU A 6 -0.32 8.46 -14.26
CA LEU A 6 -1.61 8.09 -13.67
C LEU A 6 -1.39 6.98 -12.64
N ILE A 7 -1.97 7.12 -11.45
CA ILE A 7 -1.93 6.09 -10.38
C ILE A 7 -3.35 5.68 -9.97
N GLY A 8 -3.53 4.42 -9.57
CA GLY A 8 -4.80 3.93 -9.06
C GLY A 8 -5.06 4.30 -7.58
N PRO A 9 -6.31 4.14 -7.11
CA PRO A 9 -6.65 4.34 -5.69
C PRO A 9 -5.81 3.51 -4.72
N SER A 10 -5.53 2.23 -5.04
CA SER A 10 -4.69 1.34 -4.22
C SER A 10 -3.25 1.82 -4.09
N GLU A 11 -2.70 2.43 -5.14
CA GLU A 11 -1.35 3.00 -5.09
C GLU A 11 -1.31 4.19 -4.14
N LEU A 12 -2.27 5.12 -4.22
CA LEU A 12 -2.36 6.23 -3.26
C LEU A 12 -2.63 5.72 -1.83
N TYR A 13 -3.50 4.72 -1.67
CA TYR A 13 -3.72 4.09 -0.36
C TYR A 13 -2.41 3.61 0.24
N ASN A 14 -1.60 2.86 -0.52
CA ASN A 14 -0.32 2.36 -0.05
C ASN A 14 0.68 3.47 0.25
N LEU A 15 0.71 4.55 -0.54
CA LEU A 15 1.54 5.72 -0.23
C LEU A 15 1.18 6.33 1.14
N LEU A 16 -0.12 6.44 1.46
CA LEU A 16 -0.58 6.94 2.74
C LEU A 16 -0.22 6.02 3.92
N GLN A 17 0.00 4.72 3.66
CA GLN A 17 0.32 3.73 4.70
C GLN A 17 1.81 3.44 4.89
N GLN A 18 2.71 4.09 4.14
CA GLN A 18 4.14 3.86 4.32
C GLN A 18 4.59 4.30 5.72
N GLY A 19 5.40 3.46 6.36
CA GLY A 19 5.88 3.71 7.72
C GLY A 19 6.60 2.52 8.34
N SER A 20 7.41 2.83 9.34
CA SER A 20 8.06 1.86 10.24
C SER A 20 7.35 1.87 11.60
N SER A 21 7.98 2.45 12.62
CA SER A 21 7.35 2.77 13.90
C SER A 21 6.51 4.06 13.83
N TYR A 22 6.80 4.92 12.85
CA TYR A 22 6.12 6.18 12.60
C TYR A 22 5.68 6.24 11.13
N SER A 23 4.59 6.97 10.87
CA SER A 23 4.09 7.22 9.52
C SER A 23 5.09 8.06 8.71
N CYS A 24 5.32 7.72 7.44
CA CYS A 24 6.08 8.57 6.52
C CYS A 24 5.36 9.89 6.23
N LEU A 25 4.06 10.02 6.57
CA LEU A 25 3.30 11.25 6.37
C LEU A 25 3.76 12.42 7.25
N SER A 26 4.51 12.17 8.33
CA SER A 26 5.13 13.24 9.11
C SER A 26 6.43 13.76 8.52
N ASP A 27 7.05 13.03 7.58
CA ASP A 27 8.14 13.55 6.78
C ASP A 27 7.59 14.52 5.73
N THR A 28 7.90 15.81 5.92
CA THR A 28 7.50 16.87 5.01
C THR A 28 7.93 16.63 3.56
N ASN A 29 8.99 15.87 3.31
CA ASN A 29 9.52 15.59 1.98
C ASN A 29 8.91 14.34 1.32
N PHE A 30 8.19 13.51 2.07
CA PHE A 30 7.69 12.24 1.56
C PHE A 30 6.54 12.41 0.56
N LEU A 31 5.44 13.05 0.96
CA LEU A 31 4.23 13.16 0.13
C LEU A 31 3.64 14.58 0.14
N LEU A 32 3.46 15.15 -1.04
CA LEU A 32 2.59 16.30 -1.27
C LEU A 32 1.31 15.85 -1.98
N LEU A 33 0.19 15.80 -1.25
CA LEU A 33 -1.12 15.46 -1.79
C LEU A 33 -1.97 16.73 -1.99
N ILE A 34 -2.41 16.98 -3.22
CA ILE A 34 -3.12 18.20 -3.62
C ILE A 34 -4.53 17.88 -4.10
N ASP A 35 -5.52 18.55 -3.51
CA ASP A 35 -6.91 18.54 -3.94
C ASP A 35 -7.20 19.71 -4.89
N ALA A 36 -7.42 19.40 -6.17
CA ALA A 36 -7.69 20.35 -7.24
C ALA A 36 -9.19 20.71 -7.41
N ARG A 37 -10.10 20.10 -6.64
CA ARG A 37 -11.56 20.33 -6.69
C ARG A 37 -11.95 21.74 -6.26
N ASN A 38 -13.23 22.09 -6.26
CA ASN A 38 -13.64 23.40 -5.77
C ASN A 38 -13.58 23.48 -4.22
N LYS A 39 -13.70 24.70 -3.67
CA LYS A 39 -13.57 24.93 -2.22
C LYS A 39 -14.70 24.29 -1.42
N GLU A 40 -15.91 24.24 -1.97
CA GLU A 40 -17.07 23.64 -1.31
C GLU A 40 -16.91 22.12 -1.20
N GLU A 41 -16.47 21.46 -2.29
CA GLU A 41 -16.17 20.03 -2.32
C GLU A 41 -15.09 19.64 -1.30
N TYR A 42 -13.96 20.38 -1.27
CA TYR A 42 -12.87 20.13 -0.31
C TYR A 42 -13.32 20.30 1.14
N ASN A 43 -14.10 21.34 1.43
CA ASN A 43 -14.61 21.60 2.78
C ASN A 43 -15.66 20.57 3.20
N ALA A 44 -16.42 20.01 2.26
CA ALA A 44 -17.38 18.95 2.54
C ALA A 44 -16.67 17.67 3.01
N SER A 45 -15.59 17.27 2.32
CA SER A 45 -14.62 16.26 2.77
C SER A 45 -13.47 16.13 1.75
N HIS A 46 -12.28 15.77 2.22
CA HIS A 46 -11.08 15.52 1.40
C HIS A 46 -10.29 14.30 1.89
N ILE A 47 -9.37 13.79 1.08
CA ILE A 47 -8.47 12.68 1.46
C ILE A 47 -7.56 13.16 2.59
N LEU A 48 -7.25 12.25 3.53
CA LEU A 48 -6.31 12.48 4.63
C LEU A 48 -5.02 13.16 4.12
N THR A 49 -4.55 14.17 4.86
CA THR A 49 -3.36 15.02 4.56
C THR A 49 -3.40 15.85 3.28
N ALA A 50 -4.47 15.77 2.46
CA ALA A 50 -4.58 16.56 1.24
C ALA A 50 -4.65 18.06 1.54
N LYS A 51 -3.87 18.86 0.81
CA LYS A 51 -3.92 20.33 0.82
C LYS A 51 -4.77 20.81 -0.36
N LYS A 52 -5.61 21.82 -0.12
CA LYS A 52 -6.33 22.49 -1.20
C LYS A 52 -5.36 23.18 -2.16
N ALA A 53 -5.48 22.90 -3.45
CA ALA A 53 -4.74 23.61 -4.49
C ALA A 53 -5.06 25.12 -4.45
N PRO A 54 -4.07 26.00 -4.28
CA PRO A 54 -4.29 27.45 -4.27
C PRO A 54 -4.59 27.96 -5.68
N LYS A 55 -5.43 28.99 -5.76
CA LYS A 55 -5.79 29.67 -7.01
C LYS A 55 -5.65 31.19 -6.85
N ASN A 56 -5.26 31.87 -7.92
CA ASN A 56 -5.23 33.34 -7.95
C ASN A 56 -6.64 33.93 -8.14
N GLU A 57 -6.75 35.25 -8.17
CA GLU A 57 -8.02 35.98 -8.36
C GLU A 57 -8.70 35.64 -9.70
N ASN A 58 -7.93 35.20 -10.70
CA ASN A 58 -8.42 34.79 -12.02
C ASN A 58 -8.84 33.31 -12.06
N GLY A 59 -8.78 32.58 -10.94
CA GLY A 59 -9.13 31.16 -10.85
C GLY A 59 -8.08 30.19 -11.40
N LEU A 60 -6.88 30.69 -11.75
CA LEU A 60 -5.77 29.87 -12.22
C LEU A 60 -5.02 29.26 -11.04
N PHE A 61 -4.57 28.01 -11.18
CA PHE A 61 -3.79 27.33 -10.16
C PHE A 61 -2.48 28.05 -9.87
N MET A 62 -2.05 27.98 -8.61
CA MET A 62 -0.78 28.51 -8.12
C MET A 62 0.02 27.39 -7.45
N ILE A 63 1.32 27.60 -7.30
CA ILE A 63 2.18 26.72 -6.53
C ILE A 63 1.94 27.00 -5.04
N PRO A 64 1.71 25.98 -4.18
CA PRO A 64 1.67 26.19 -2.73
C PRO A 64 3.00 26.76 -2.24
N TYR A 65 2.95 27.75 -1.34
CA TYR A 65 4.14 28.47 -0.87
C TYR A 65 5.18 27.55 -0.20
N ASP A 66 4.71 26.48 0.45
CA ASP A 66 5.49 25.48 1.17
C ASP A 66 5.66 24.17 0.38
N ALA A 67 5.49 24.21 -0.95
CA ALA A 67 5.47 23.00 -1.77
C ALA A 67 6.83 22.32 -1.94
N GLU A 68 7.95 23.07 -1.89
CA GLU A 68 9.34 22.57 -2.01
C GLU A 68 9.47 21.39 -3.00
N LEU A 69 8.99 21.60 -4.23
CA LEU A 69 8.73 20.52 -5.19
C LEU A 69 9.97 19.74 -5.58
N GLU A 70 11.14 20.38 -5.55
CA GLU A 70 12.42 19.73 -5.82
C GLU A 70 12.83 18.70 -4.77
N CYS A 71 12.24 18.74 -3.56
CA CYS A 71 12.54 17.87 -2.44
C CYS A 71 11.51 16.75 -2.25
N LYS A 72 10.36 16.81 -2.94
CA LYS A 72 9.27 15.84 -2.73
C LYS A 72 9.57 14.50 -3.40
N VAL A 73 9.47 13.42 -2.62
CA VAL A 73 9.54 12.04 -3.13
C VAL A 73 8.30 11.74 -3.96
N HIS A 74 7.12 12.08 -3.44
CA HIS A 74 5.84 11.86 -4.11
C HIS A 74 5.05 13.17 -4.21
N VAL A 75 4.55 13.49 -5.40
CA VAL A 75 3.59 14.57 -5.63
C VAL A 75 2.35 13.96 -6.28
N VAL A 76 1.21 14.05 -5.60
CA VAL A 76 -0.06 13.49 -6.06
C VAL A 76 -1.10 14.59 -6.16
N VAL A 77 -1.82 14.65 -7.27
CA VAL A 77 -2.93 15.58 -7.51
C VAL A 77 -4.19 14.79 -7.82
N TYR A 78 -5.33 15.23 -7.29
CA TYR A 78 -6.63 14.66 -7.63
C TYR A 78 -7.69 15.74 -7.77
N ASP A 79 -8.67 15.48 -8.61
CA ASP A 79 -9.93 16.23 -8.71
C ASP A 79 -11.10 15.32 -8.31
N SER A 80 -12.30 15.54 -8.83
CA SER A 80 -13.47 14.72 -8.47
C SER A 80 -13.42 13.33 -9.13
N ASN A 81 -13.02 13.22 -10.40
CA ASN A 81 -13.19 11.99 -11.19
C ASN A 81 -12.23 11.80 -12.39
N ALA A 82 -11.03 12.39 -12.39
CA ALA A 82 -10.09 12.29 -13.51
C ALA A 82 -9.83 10.84 -13.95
N SER A 83 -10.18 10.51 -15.20
CA SER A 83 -9.99 9.18 -15.78
C SER A 83 -8.69 9.02 -16.55
N SER A 84 -8.03 10.13 -16.90
CA SER A 84 -6.83 10.16 -17.74
C SER A 84 -5.86 11.26 -17.30
N HIS A 85 -4.59 11.08 -17.64
CA HIS A 85 -3.53 12.09 -17.50
C HIS A 85 -3.30 12.88 -18.81
N THR A 86 -4.13 12.69 -19.82
CA THR A 86 -4.02 13.37 -21.14
C THR A 86 -5.16 14.32 -21.44
N GLU A 87 -6.31 14.14 -20.79
CA GLU A 87 -7.50 14.98 -20.99
C GLU A 87 -7.46 16.18 -20.05
N GLU A 88 -7.89 17.35 -20.52
CA GLU A 88 -7.93 18.54 -19.69
C GLU A 88 -8.92 18.38 -18.55
N SER A 89 -8.41 18.53 -17.34
CA SER A 89 -9.12 18.46 -16.06
C SER A 89 -8.44 19.37 -15.04
N PRO A 90 -9.13 19.76 -13.95
CA PRO A 90 -8.50 20.49 -12.86
C PRO A 90 -7.26 19.78 -12.30
N ALA A 91 -7.27 18.44 -12.24
CA ALA A 91 -6.12 17.66 -11.80
C ALA A 91 -4.94 17.77 -12.77
N THR A 92 -5.16 17.62 -14.08
CA THR A 92 -4.08 17.71 -15.08
C THR A 92 -3.50 19.13 -15.19
N GLU A 93 -4.35 20.16 -15.14
CA GLU A 93 -3.89 21.56 -15.15
C GLU A 93 -2.98 21.86 -13.95
N CYS A 94 -3.42 21.45 -12.75
CA CYS A 94 -2.64 21.62 -11.54
C CYS A 94 -1.37 20.77 -11.57
N ALA A 95 -1.43 19.51 -12.02
CA ALA A 95 -0.27 18.63 -12.12
C ALA A 95 0.78 19.16 -13.12
N GLN A 96 0.34 19.68 -14.27
CA GLN A 96 1.24 20.27 -15.27
C GLN A 96 1.94 21.52 -14.73
N LEU A 97 1.23 22.35 -13.95
CA LEU A 97 1.84 23.49 -13.26
C LEU A 97 2.94 23.01 -12.30
N LEU A 98 2.67 22.01 -11.46
CA LEU A 98 3.64 21.49 -10.49
C LEU A 98 4.87 20.89 -11.18
N TRP A 99 4.68 20.13 -12.27
CA TRP A 99 5.77 19.58 -13.07
C TRP A 99 6.65 20.69 -13.66
N ASN A 100 6.04 21.64 -14.39
CA ASN A 100 6.75 22.75 -15.02
C ASN A 100 7.44 23.69 -14.01
N SER A 101 7.07 23.61 -12.74
CA SER A 101 7.60 24.43 -11.66
C SER A 101 8.75 23.78 -10.89
N GLY A 102 9.28 22.63 -11.36
CA GLY A 102 10.54 22.07 -10.85
C GLY A 102 10.40 20.76 -10.04
N SER A 103 9.27 20.06 -10.14
CA SER A 103 9.17 18.71 -9.56
C SER A 103 10.21 17.77 -10.19
N ARG A 104 11.00 17.08 -9.37
CA ARG A 104 12.04 16.14 -9.85
C ARG A 104 11.49 14.78 -10.23
N ASN A 105 10.43 14.35 -9.54
CA ASN A 105 9.76 13.08 -9.77
C ASN A 105 8.49 13.34 -10.58
N PRO A 106 8.00 12.35 -11.37
CA PRO A 106 6.74 12.49 -12.08
C PRO A 106 5.60 12.88 -11.14
N VAL A 107 4.78 13.85 -11.57
CA VAL A 107 3.58 14.23 -10.82
C VAL A 107 2.48 13.22 -11.11
N MET A 108 1.99 12.60 -10.05
CA MET A 108 0.99 11.53 -10.12
C MET A 108 -0.42 12.12 -10.09
N ILE A 109 -1.28 11.67 -10.98
CA ILE A 109 -2.71 12.00 -11.02
C ILE A 109 -3.48 10.78 -10.53
N LEU A 110 -4.37 11.00 -9.57
CA LEU A 110 -5.23 9.94 -9.04
C LEU A 110 -6.34 9.61 -10.03
N LYS A 111 -6.29 8.41 -10.60
CA LYS A 111 -7.37 7.88 -11.44
C LYS A 111 -8.65 7.73 -10.63
N GLY A 112 -9.76 8.18 -11.20
CA GLY A 112 -11.08 8.19 -10.55
C GLY A 112 -11.26 9.29 -9.50
N GLY A 113 -10.23 10.11 -9.29
CA GLY A 113 -10.26 11.25 -8.37
C GLY A 113 -10.72 10.91 -6.96
N TYR A 114 -11.34 11.88 -6.31
CA TYR A 114 -11.90 11.74 -4.97
C TYR A 114 -13.05 10.74 -4.90
N GLU A 115 -13.89 10.67 -5.94
CA GLU A 115 -15.10 9.83 -5.93
C GLU A 115 -14.74 8.34 -5.80
N GLU A 116 -13.86 7.83 -6.65
CA GLU A 116 -13.45 6.43 -6.63
C GLU A 116 -12.65 6.10 -5.35
N PHE A 117 -11.71 6.97 -4.97
CA PHE A 117 -10.90 6.75 -3.76
C PHE A 117 -11.76 6.74 -2.50
N SER A 118 -12.69 7.68 -2.35
CA SER A 118 -13.54 7.76 -1.16
C SER A 118 -14.60 6.65 -1.10
N ALA A 119 -14.98 6.08 -2.25
CA ALA A 119 -15.83 4.89 -2.30
C ALA A 119 -15.09 3.63 -1.79
N LEU A 120 -13.82 3.47 -2.16
CA LEU A 120 -12.97 2.35 -1.74
C LEU A 120 -12.48 2.49 -0.29
N TYR A 121 -12.06 3.70 0.10
CA TYR A 121 -11.43 3.97 1.40
C TYR A 121 -12.15 5.08 2.18
N PRO A 122 -13.44 4.89 2.54
CA PRO A 122 -14.25 5.93 3.21
C PRO A 122 -13.74 6.32 4.60
N PHE A 123 -12.84 5.54 5.19
CA PHE A 123 -12.18 5.80 6.47
C PHE A 123 -10.92 6.68 6.37
N LEU A 124 -10.45 6.99 5.14
CA LEU A 124 -9.33 7.91 4.89
C LEU A 124 -9.79 9.29 4.42
N ARG A 125 -11.07 9.62 4.61
CA ARG A 125 -11.60 10.96 4.35
C ARG A 125 -11.70 11.76 5.66
N THR A 126 -11.52 13.07 5.55
CA THR A 126 -11.60 13.99 6.68
C THR A 126 -12.23 15.31 6.26
N GLN A 127 -12.63 16.12 7.25
CA GLN A 127 -12.96 17.54 7.08
C GLN A 127 -11.90 18.43 7.77
N LYS A 128 -11.04 17.83 8.59
CA LYS A 128 -10.00 18.50 9.34
C LYS A 128 -8.76 18.62 8.48
N ILE A 129 -8.25 19.84 8.36
CA ILE A 129 -6.93 20.11 7.80
C ILE A 129 -5.89 19.60 8.78
N ILE A 130 -5.17 18.54 8.40
CA ILE A 130 -4.10 17.93 9.20
C ILE A 130 -2.78 18.39 8.60
N PHE A 131 -2.02 19.17 9.36
CA PHE A 131 -0.76 19.74 8.85
C PHE A 131 0.30 19.94 9.93
N THR A 132 -0.07 19.88 11.21
CA THR A 132 0.95 20.01 12.26
C THR A 132 1.73 18.70 12.37
N PRO A 133 3.06 18.74 12.62
CA PRO A 133 3.87 17.52 12.76
C PRO A 133 3.30 16.54 13.78
N ARG A 134 2.80 17.05 14.91
CA ARG A 134 2.17 16.23 15.96
C ARG A 134 0.94 15.48 15.46
N GLU A 135 0.06 16.14 14.71
CA GLU A 135 -1.13 15.47 14.17
C GLU A 135 -0.76 14.43 13.10
N LEU A 136 0.30 14.68 12.32
CA LEU A 136 0.81 13.74 11.33
C LEU A 136 1.47 12.52 12.00
N ASP A 137 2.21 12.72 13.08
CA ASP A 137 2.81 11.65 13.90
C ASP A 137 1.75 10.78 14.59
N ASP A 138 0.61 11.38 14.96
CA ASP A 138 -0.51 10.67 15.59
C ASP A 138 -1.32 9.83 14.58
N ILE A 139 -1.08 9.97 13.27
CA ILE A 139 -1.72 9.12 12.26
C ILE A 139 -1.20 7.69 12.40
N SER A 140 -2.08 6.77 12.76
CA SER A 140 -1.82 5.34 12.76
C SER A 140 -2.08 4.77 11.35
N PRO A 141 -1.04 4.30 10.63
CA PRO A 141 -1.21 3.69 9.31
C PRO A 141 -2.03 2.40 9.38
N TYR A 142 -2.68 2.07 8.26
CA TYR A 142 -3.29 0.75 8.06
C TYR A 142 -2.25 -0.23 7.47
N PRO A 143 -2.53 -1.54 7.45
CA PRO A 143 -1.83 -2.48 6.57
C PRO A 143 -1.73 -1.98 5.13
N VAL A 144 -0.65 -2.32 4.43
CA VAL A 144 -0.59 -2.07 2.99
C VAL A 144 -1.47 -3.09 2.26
N GLU A 145 -2.08 -2.66 1.18
CA GLU A 145 -2.96 -3.45 0.32
C GLU A 145 -2.13 -4.09 -0.80
N ILE A 146 -2.12 -5.43 -0.85
CA ILE A 146 -1.40 -6.22 -1.86
C ILE A 146 -2.33 -6.58 -3.01
N VAL A 147 -3.54 -7.04 -2.70
CA VAL A 147 -4.62 -7.27 -3.67
C VAL A 147 -5.81 -6.46 -3.21
N GLN A 148 -6.30 -5.59 -4.09
CA GLN A 148 -7.32 -4.60 -3.75
C GLN A 148 -8.52 -5.24 -3.05
N GLY A 149 -8.83 -4.78 -1.83
CA GLY A 149 -9.96 -5.25 -1.03
C GLY A 149 -9.84 -6.67 -0.47
N LEU A 150 -8.82 -7.46 -0.83
CA LEU A 150 -8.78 -8.90 -0.57
C LEU A 150 -7.55 -9.36 0.24
N LEU A 151 -6.37 -8.77 0.02
CA LEU A 151 -5.14 -9.23 0.69
C LEU A 151 -4.31 -8.06 1.20
N TYR A 152 -3.98 -8.10 2.49
CA TYR A 152 -3.25 -7.05 3.19
C TYR A 152 -1.99 -7.59 3.89
N LEU A 153 -0.94 -6.77 3.92
CA LEU A 153 0.29 -7.02 4.67
C LEU A 153 0.39 -6.07 5.86
N GLY A 154 0.42 -6.62 7.08
CA GLY A 154 0.44 -5.84 8.31
C GLY A 154 1.49 -6.24 9.33
N ASN A 155 1.61 -5.42 10.37
CA ASN A 155 2.40 -5.73 11.57
C ASN A 155 1.48 -6.26 12.69
N TRP A 156 2.06 -6.60 13.84
CA TRP A 156 1.31 -7.13 14.98
C TRP A 156 0.25 -6.15 15.49
N HIS A 157 0.53 -4.85 15.51
CA HIS A 157 -0.45 -3.84 15.92
C HIS A 157 -1.68 -3.85 15.01
N HIS A 158 -1.48 -4.00 13.70
CA HIS A 158 -2.58 -4.08 12.75
C HIS A 158 -3.46 -5.32 12.98
N GLY A 159 -2.84 -6.50 13.20
CA GLY A 159 -3.54 -7.74 13.53
C GLY A 159 -4.39 -7.64 14.81
N ASN A 160 -3.99 -6.75 15.72
CA ASN A 160 -4.61 -6.55 17.03
C ASN A 160 -5.36 -5.21 17.16
N ALA A 161 -5.70 -4.54 16.05
CA ALA A 161 -6.42 -3.28 16.04
C ALA A 161 -7.89 -3.43 15.58
N PRO A 162 -8.90 -3.23 16.46
CA PRO A 162 -10.32 -3.40 16.10
C PRO A 162 -10.79 -2.52 14.94
N HIS A 163 -10.25 -1.30 14.85
CA HIS A 163 -10.61 -0.37 13.78
C HIS A 163 -10.08 -0.84 12.41
N VAL A 164 -8.92 -1.50 12.36
CA VAL A 164 -8.36 -2.09 11.13
C VAL A 164 -9.29 -3.18 10.63
N GLN A 165 -9.67 -4.12 11.50
CA GLN A 165 -10.54 -5.24 11.11
C GLN A 165 -11.90 -4.76 10.62
N LYS A 166 -12.48 -3.76 11.30
CA LYS A 166 -13.76 -3.18 10.91
C LYS A 166 -13.68 -2.41 9.58
N ASN A 167 -12.70 -1.54 9.42
CA ASN A 167 -12.65 -0.63 8.27
C ASN A 167 -12.23 -1.34 6.99
N LEU A 168 -11.30 -2.29 7.07
CA LEU A 168 -10.86 -3.11 5.94
C LEU A 168 -11.71 -4.37 5.74
N LYS A 169 -12.70 -4.60 6.61
CA LYS A 169 -13.60 -5.77 6.59
C LYS A 169 -12.83 -7.10 6.59
N ILE A 170 -11.75 -7.18 7.37
CA ILE A 170 -10.93 -8.39 7.51
C ILE A 170 -11.77 -9.52 8.12
N ARG A 171 -11.70 -10.72 7.53
CA ARG A 171 -12.40 -11.93 8.00
C ARG A 171 -11.48 -13.14 8.16
N GLY A 172 -10.27 -13.08 7.61
CA GLY A 172 -9.25 -14.11 7.76
C GLY A 172 -7.92 -13.52 8.19
N HIS A 173 -7.25 -14.19 9.12
CA HIS A 173 -5.95 -13.80 9.64
C HIS A 173 -4.93 -14.90 9.36
N ILE A 174 -3.78 -14.52 8.80
CA ILE A 174 -2.58 -15.36 8.80
C ILE A 174 -1.56 -14.70 9.72
N ASN A 175 -1.44 -15.24 10.93
CA ASN A 175 -0.51 -14.77 11.94
C ASN A 175 0.85 -15.47 11.75
N CYS A 176 1.91 -14.71 11.43
CA CYS A 176 3.28 -15.20 11.31
C CYS A 176 4.15 -14.82 12.53
N CYS A 177 3.54 -14.38 13.62
CA CYS A 177 4.22 -14.15 14.91
C CYS A 177 4.41 -15.48 15.65
N ILE A 178 5.36 -15.51 16.59
CA ILE A 178 5.49 -16.65 17.51
C ILE A 178 4.30 -16.63 18.49
N GLU A 179 3.95 -15.43 18.93
CA GLU A 179 2.83 -15.14 19.81
C GLU A 179 1.48 -15.35 19.11
N ALA A 180 0.50 -15.82 19.87
CA ALA A 180 -0.89 -15.82 19.44
C ALA A 180 -1.40 -14.38 19.30
N GLU A 181 -2.38 -14.20 18.44
CA GLU A 181 -3.11 -12.94 18.31
C GLU A 181 -4.25 -12.83 19.32
N THR A 182 -4.86 -11.65 19.42
CA THR A 182 -5.92 -11.38 20.40
C THR A 182 -7.34 -11.50 19.83
N PHE A 183 -7.51 -11.52 18.50
CA PHE A 183 -8.83 -11.47 17.86
C PHE A 183 -9.53 -12.83 17.81
N PHE A 184 -8.84 -13.83 17.28
CA PHE A 184 -9.33 -15.20 17.24
C PHE A 184 -8.60 -16.04 18.29
N PRO A 185 -9.32 -16.61 19.27
CA PRO A 185 -8.70 -17.29 20.41
C PRO A 185 -8.00 -18.60 20.02
N GLU A 186 -8.44 -19.24 18.93
CA GLU A 186 -7.90 -20.52 18.47
C GLU A 186 -7.82 -20.54 16.94
N PRO A 187 -6.84 -21.26 16.35
CA PRO A 187 -6.79 -21.49 14.91
C PRO A 187 -8.07 -22.15 14.38
N GLY A 188 -8.45 -21.81 13.16
CA GLY A 188 -9.69 -22.29 12.55
C GLY A 188 -10.02 -21.55 11.25
N PRO A 189 -11.30 -21.43 10.87
CA PRO A 189 -11.67 -20.85 9.58
C PRO A 189 -11.32 -19.36 9.45
N HIS A 190 -11.05 -18.67 10.56
CA HIS A 190 -10.71 -17.24 10.57
C HIS A 190 -9.26 -16.96 10.96
N LEU A 191 -8.50 -17.97 11.39
CA LEU A 191 -7.12 -17.81 11.84
C LEU A 191 -6.26 -19.01 11.43
N LEU A 192 -5.24 -18.74 10.62
CA LEU A 192 -4.10 -19.62 10.41
C LEU A 192 -2.89 -19.05 11.17
N HIS A 193 -2.31 -19.84 12.08
CA HIS A 193 -1.13 -19.44 12.83
C HIS A 193 0.10 -20.20 12.32
N ILE A 194 1.05 -19.48 11.71
CA ILE A 194 2.32 -20.00 11.21
C ILE A 194 3.42 -19.63 12.19
N GLN A 195 3.72 -20.53 13.12
CA GLN A 195 4.72 -20.35 14.18
C GLN A 195 6.12 -20.72 13.72
N VAL A 196 6.68 -19.89 12.83
CA VAL A 196 8.04 -20.06 12.29
C VAL A 196 8.92 -18.89 12.74
N GLU A 197 10.14 -19.20 13.20
CA GLU A 197 11.13 -18.18 13.55
C GLU A 197 11.64 -17.44 12.31
N ASP A 198 12.07 -16.18 12.47
CA ASP A 198 12.61 -15.39 11.34
C ASP A 198 14.09 -15.73 11.06
N ASP A 199 14.39 -17.02 10.94
CA ASP A 199 15.73 -17.53 10.74
C ASP A 199 15.86 -18.16 9.34
N SER A 200 17.04 -18.03 8.72
CA SER A 200 17.30 -18.58 7.39
C SER A 200 17.22 -20.11 7.32
N SER A 201 17.36 -20.82 8.45
CA SER A 201 17.25 -22.27 8.53
C SER A 201 15.83 -22.75 8.88
N ALA A 202 14.93 -21.85 9.27
CA ALA A 202 13.57 -22.20 9.67
C ALA A 202 12.73 -22.63 8.45
N ASP A 203 11.89 -23.65 8.62
CA ASP A 203 11.05 -24.19 7.54
C ASP A 203 9.73 -23.41 7.44
N LEU A 204 9.64 -22.52 6.45
CA LEU A 204 8.41 -21.84 6.08
C LEU A 204 7.71 -22.53 4.90
N PHE A 205 8.47 -23.29 4.10
CA PHE A 205 8.03 -23.94 2.88
C PHE A 205 6.86 -24.90 3.11
N SER A 206 6.95 -25.72 4.17
CA SER A 206 5.89 -26.67 4.53
C SER A 206 4.54 -26.01 4.84
N HIS A 207 4.52 -24.70 5.12
CA HIS A 207 3.32 -23.93 5.43
C HIS A 207 2.71 -23.22 4.20
N PHE A 208 3.44 -23.07 3.09
CA PHE A 208 2.96 -22.30 1.93
C PHE A 208 1.66 -22.87 1.36
N ARG A 209 1.55 -24.19 1.23
CA ARG A 209 0.31 -24.82 0.76
C ARG A 209 -0.87 -24.50 1.66
N SER A 210 -0.70 -24.62 2.98
CA SER A 210 -1.75 -24.32 3.95
C SER A 210 -2.18 -22.85 3.93
N ALA A 211 -1.25 -21.91 3.71
CA ALA A 211 -1.55 -20.50 3.56
C ALA A 211 -2.35 -20.21 2.28
N CYS A 212 -2.01 -20.89 1.18
CA CYS A 212 -2.74 -20.78 -0.09
C CYS A 212 -4.16 -21.33 0.05
N ASP A 213 -4.31 -22.52 0.63
CA ASP A 213 -5.62 -23.15 0.87
C ASP A 213 -6.49 -22.28 1.80
N PHE A 214 -5.89 -21.66 2.81
CA PHE A 214 -6.62 -20.73 3.70
C PHE A 214 -7.14 -19.50 2.95
N ILE A 215 -6.35 -18.96 2.02
CA ILE A 215 -6.78 -17.81 1.21
C ILE A 215 -7.83 -18.20 0.18
N ASP A 216 -7.74 -19.38 -0.43
CA ASP A 216 -8.78 -19.89 -1.35
C ASP A 216 -10.17 -19.80 -0.70
N LEU A 217 -10.30 -20.25 0.55
CA LEU A 217 -11.56 -20.20 1.32
C LEU A 217 -12.13 -18.79 1.53
N HIS A 218 -11.29 -17.76 1.52
CA HIS A 218 -11.71 -16.38 1.74
C HIS A 218 -11.92 -15.62 0.43
N PHE A 219 -11.08 -15.87 -0.57
CA PHE A 219 -11.21 -15.25 -1.89
C PHE A 219 -12.49 -15.70 -2.60
N GLU A 220 -12.93 -16.95 -2.41
CA GLU A 220 -14.20 -17.44 -2.95
C GLU A 220 -15.43 -16.66 -2.42
N GLU A 221 -15.31 -16.08 -1.22
CA GLU A 221 -16.38 -15.33 -0.54
C GLU A 221 -16.15 -13.80 -0.58
N ASP A 222 -15.20 -13.32 -1.39
CA ASP A 222 -14.76 -11.91 -1.45
C ASP A 222 -14.42 -11.32 -0.06
N PHE A 223 -13.82 -12.15 0.80
CA PHE A 223 -13.43 -11.77 2.15
C PHE A 223 -11.97 -11.37 2.24
N ALA A 224 -11.73 -10.23 2.89
CA ALA A 224 -10.38 -9.72 3.09
C ALA A 224 -9.58 -10.54 4.10
N VAL A 225 -8.33 -10.82 3.75
CA VAL A 225 -7.35 -11.53 4.58
C VAL A 225 -6.20 -10.61 4.96
N LEU A 226 -5.84 -10.60 6.24
CA LEU A 226 -4.66 -9.92 6.76
C LEU A 226 -3.57 -10.94 7.06
N VAL A 227 -2.44 -10.82 6.35
CA VAL A 227 -1.20 -11.55 6.68
C VAL A 227 -0.30 -10.61 7.46
N PHE A 228 0.08 -10.99 8.67
CA PHE A 228 0.87 -10.12 9.51
C PHE A 228 1.94 -10.85 10.31
N GLY A 229 2.96 -10.10 10.72
CA GLY A 229 4.02 -10.55 11.62
C GLY A 229 4.45 -9.41 12.53
N ASN A 230 5.54 -9.55 13.28
CA ASN A 230 5.96 -8.49 14.21
C ASN A 230 6.16 -7.13 13.53
N LEU A 231 6.90 -7.09 12.42
CA LEU A 231 7.25 -5.86 11.69
C LEU A 231 6.77 -5.81 10.24
N ALA A 232 6.15 -6.89 9.74
CA ALA A 232 5.73 -7.02 8.33
C ALA A 232 6.89 -7.03 7.30
N ILE A 233 8.09 -7.48 7.68
CA ILE A 233 9.31 -7.39 6.84
C ILE A 233 9.63 -8.69 6.10
N SER A 234 9.76 -9.81 6.84
CA SER A 234 10.32 -11.05 6.30
C SER A 234 9.28 -12.17 6.20
N ARG A 235 8.95 -12.87 7.30
CA ARG A 235 7.98 -13.99 7.31
C ARG A 235 6.64 -13.71 6.61
N PRO A 236 5.85 -12.68 7.00
CA PRO A 236 4.56 -12.43 6.36
C PRO A 236 4.71 -11.99 4.90
N ALA A 237 5.81 -11.31 4.54
CA ALA A 237 6.09 -10.95 3.15
C ALA A 237 6.38 -12.20 2.32
N ALA A 238 7.17 -13.14 2.84
CA ALA A 238 7.44 -14.42 2.17
C ALA A 238 6.16 -15.23 1.97
N VAL A 239 5.29 -15.30 2.98
CA VAL A 239 3.99 -15.96 2.86
C VAL A 239 3.14 -15.32 1.75
N ILE A 240 3.03 -13.99 1.71
CA ILE A 240 2.32 -13.28 0.63
C ILE A 240 2.92 -13.58 -0.74
N ILE A 241 4.25 -13.57 -0.89
CA ILE A 241 4.90 -13.89 -2.17
C ILE A 241 4.55 -15.32 -2.60
N ALA A 242 4.56 -16.29 -1.69
CA ALA A 242 4.15 -17.67 -1.99
C ALA A 242 2.69 -17.75 -2.46
N ILE A 243 1.79 -17.01 -1.82
CA ILE A 243 0.38 -16.89 -2.21
C ILE A 243 0.27 -16.30 -3.63
N LEU A 244 1.01 -15.23 -3.93
CA LEU A 244 0.95 -14.60 -5.25
C LEU A 244 1.45 -15.52 -6.36
N ILE A 245 2.55 -16.25 -6.13
CA ILE A 245 3.05 -17.28 -7.06
C ILE A 245 1.97 -18.34 -7.29
N TYR A 246 1.33 -18.82 -6.22
CA TYR A 246 0.32 -19.87 -6.30
C TYR A 246 -0.94 -19.43 -7.07
N HIS A 247 -1.52 -18.30 -6.69
CA HIS A 247 -2.81 -17.81 -7.19
C HIS A 247 -2.72 -17.17 -8.58
N PHE A 248 -1.71 -16.32 -8.80
CA PHE A 248 -1.58 -15.54 -10.03
C PHE A 248 -0.59 -16.14 -11.03
N LYS A 249 0.05 -17.27 -10.68
CA LYS A 249 1.08 -17.94 -11.50
C LYS A 249 2.23 -17.01 -11.87
N TRP A 250 2.53 -16.06 -10.99
CA TRP A 250 3.64 -15.13 -11.13
C TRP A 250 4.96 -15.82 -10.82
N THR A 251 6.03 -15.38 -11.48
CA THR A 251 7.40 -15.71 -11.05
C THR A 251 7.66 -15.13 -9.67
N LEU A 252 8.64 -15.69 -8.96
CA LEU A 252 9.13 -15.15 -7.69
C LEU A 252 9.54 -13.68 -7.86
N GLU A 253 10.23 -13.32 -8.94
CA GLU A 253 10.57 -11.93 -9.26
C GLU A 253 9.32 -11.04 -9.39
N GLN A 254 8.31 -11.45 -10.16
CA GLN A 254 7.08 -10.69 -10.35
C GLN A 254 6.35 -10.47 -9.02
N ALA A 255 6.20 -11.53 -8.22
CA ALA A 255 5.54 -11.47 -6.92
C ALA A 255 6.32 -10.62 -5.91
N HIS A 256 7.64 -10.78 -5.82
CA HIS A 256 8.49 -9.97 -4.96
C HIS A 256 8.40 -8.48 -5.34
N ASN A 257 8.55 -8.16 -6.63
CA ASN A 257 8.50 -6.78 -7.12
C ASN A 257 7.14 -6.12 -6.90
N HIS A 258 6.05 -6.88 -7.02
CA HIS A 258 4.71 -6.38 -6.68
C HIS A 258 4.60 -6.01 -5.19
N VAL A 259 4.98 -6.92 -4.29
CA VAL A 259 4.93 -6.66 -2.84
C VAL A 259 5.88 -5.51 -2.45
N TYR A 260 7.06 -5.43 -3.09
CA TYR A 260 8.01 -4.35 -2.86
C TYR A 260 7.45 -2.98 -3.26
N LYS A 261 6.73 -2.89 -4.40
CA LYS A 261 6.03 -1.67 -4.80
C LYS A 261 4.94 -1.26 -3.81
N CYS A 262 4.23 -2.22 -3.21
CA CYS A 262 3.26 -1.95 -2.16
C CYS A 262 3.91 -1.53 -0.82
N SER A 263 5.10 -2.06 -0.50
CA SER A 263 5.81 -1.79 0.75
C SER A 263 7.33 -2.00 0.59
N GLN A 264 8.07 -0.89 0.46
CA GLN A 264 9.52 -0.91 0.19
C GLN A 264 10.37 -1.46 1.34
N LYS A 265 9.80 -1.68 2.52
CA LYS A 265 10.49 -2.29 3.67
C LYS A 265 10.55 -3.81 3.63
N ILE A 266 9.83 -4.46 2.71
CA ILE A 266 9.84 -5.93 2.69
C ILE A 266 11.24 -6.44 2.35
N ARG A 267 11.67 -7.44 3.12
CA ARG A 267 12.97 -8.07 2.96
C ARG A 267 12.92 -9.46 3.58
N PRO A 268 12.31 -10.45 2.91
CA PRO A 268 12.43 -11.86 3.29
C PRO A 268 13.91 -12.23 3.48
N ASN A 269 14.21 -13.02 4.50
CA ASN A 269 15.57 -13.50 4.69
C ASN A 269 15.98 -14.44 3.52
N ARG A 270 17.29 -14.64 3.32
CA ARG A 270 17.80 -15.41 2.19
C ARG A 270 17.31 -16.86 2.17
N GLY A 271 17.18 -17.49 3.34
CA GLY A 271 16.60 -18.84 3.45
C GLY A 271 15.17 -18.89 2.93
N PHE A 272 14.33 -17.90 3.26
CA PHE A 272 12.97 -17.82 2.72
C PHE A 272 12.93 -17.53 1.22
N ILE A 273 13.86 -16.73 0.67
CA ILE A 273 13.97 -16.55 -0.78
C ILE A 273 14.33 -17.86 -1.49
N GLU A 274 15.25 -18.65 -0.93
CA GLU A 274 15.59 -19.98 -1.45
C GLU A 274 14.38 -20.92 -1.40
N GLN A 275 13.62 -20.90 -0.30
CA GLN A 275 12.38 -21.67 -0.16
C GLN A 275 11.33 -21.24 -1.19
N LEU A 276 11.15 -19.93 -1.41
CA LEU A 276 10.25 -19.39 -2.42
C LEU A 276 10.68 -19.75 -3.84
N SER A 277 11.98 -19.87 -4.12
CA SER A 277 12.47 -20.33 -5.42
C SER A 277 12.07 -21.78 -5.69
N ARG A 278 12.16 -22.64 -4.68
CA ARG A 278 11.65 -24.03 -4.77
C ARG A 278 10.13 -24.04 -4.94
N TRP A 279 9.42 -23.10 -4.31
CA TRP A 279 7.96 -23.00 -4.41
C TRP A 279 7.53 -22.57 -5.82
N GLU A 280 8.25 -21.61 -6.43
CA GLU A 280 8.08 -21.26 -7.84
C GLU A 280 8.24 -22.48 -8.75
N GLU A 281 9.28 -23.28 -8.53
CA GLU A 281 9.52 -24.50 -9.31
C GLU A 281 8.38 -25.52 -9.13
N GLU A 282 7.90 -25.73 -7.91
CA GLU A 282 6.78 -26.64 -7.62
C GLU A 282 5.47 -26.18 -8.30
N ILE A 283 5.17 -24.88 -8.26
CA ILE A 283 3.91 -24.33 -8.78
C ILE A 283 3.92 -24.10 -10.30
N LEU A 284 5.04 -23.66 -10.86
CA LEU A 284 5.17 -23.31 -12.28
C LEU A 284 5.81 -24.43 -13.12
N GLY A 285 6.32 -25.49 -12.48
CA GLY A 285 6.99 -26.63 -13.12
C GLY A 285 8.43 -26.35 -13.58
N SER A 286 8.95 -25.16 -13.32
CA SER A 286 10.33 -24.77 -13.64
C SER A 286 10.74 -23.55 -12.83
N LYS A 287 12.00 -23.50 -12.38
CA LYS A 287 12.60 -22.29 -11.83
C LYS A 287 12.82 -21.25 -12.94
N LYS A 288 12.19 -20.09 -12.81
CA LYS A 288 12.28 -18.99 -13.79
C LYS A 288 13.06 -17.79 -13.26
N THR A 289 13.07 -17.61 -11.93
CA THR A 289 13.74 -16.49 -11.28
C THR A 289 15.17 -16.87 -10.89
N ASP A 290 16.14 -16.05 -11.28
CA ASP A 290 17.52 -16.14 -10.80
C ASP A 290 17.69 -15.34 -9.50
N ILE A 291 17.80 -16.06 -8.38
CA ILE A 291 17.92 -15.47 -7.04
C ILE A 291 19.36 -15.05 -6.68
N ASP A 292 20.33 -15.38 -7.55
CA ASP A 292 21.72 -14.96 -7.41
C ASP A 292 22.04 -13.71 -8.23
N ASP A 293 21.10 -13.25 -9.08
CA ASP A 293 21.19 -11.94 -9.72
C ASP A 293 21.19 -10.85 -8.64
N GLN A 294 22.21 -10.00 -8.67
CA GLN A 294 22.35 -8.89 -7.74
C GLN A 294 21.17 -7.91 -7.83
N ASN A 295 20.50 -7.84 -8.98
CA ASN A 295 19.35 -6.97 -9.19
C ASN A 295 18.06 -7.49 -8.54
N PHE A 296 18.00 -8.77 -8.13
CA PHE A 296 16.79 -9.33 -7.52
C PHE A 296 16.41 -8.65 -6.18
N TYR A 297 17.41 -8.15 -5.45
CA TYR A 297 17.23 -7.52 -4.14
C TYR A 297 17.23 -5.98 -4.18
N ILE A 298 17.26 -5.37 -5.38
CA ILE A 298 17.37 -3.92 -5.58
C ILE A 298 16.02 -3.34 -5.99
#